data_AF-A0AAJ0PQF9-F1
#
_entry.id   AF-A0AAJ0PQF9-F1
#
_cell.length_a   1.000
_cell.length_b   1.000
_cell.length_c   1.000
_cell.angle_alpha   90.00
_cell.angle_beta   90.00
_cell.angle_gamma   90.00
#
_symmetry.space_group_name_H-M   'P 1'
#
loop_
_entity.id
_entity.type
_entity.pdbx_description
1 polymer ?
#
loop_
_entity_poly.entity_id
_entity_poly.type
_entity_poly.pdbx_seq_one_letter_code
_entity_poly.pdbx_strand_id
1 'polypeptide(L)'
;MNTLPAFDWALILLIVQGAMGAFDTLYHHELTQDLPHRPRARLELTIHAVRSVLYGLVFASIANVAFHGAWVAAIAAVVVVEVVLTLWDFVVEDRSRKLPATERVLHTLLAVNGGALFGMVAIQLAAWAHEPTALQALDLGWRGGLLSLFAVGVTVSGIRDGIAACRIARRAPAANPFAGHPPGNVLVTGGTGFIGETLVNGLLDAGHTVTLLARDPLRAAYQFHGRVRSVTSVEQLQPHERFDTIINLAGAPVLGARWSKRRQALLLASRVGVTESLMRWVETAEVKPRTWIQASAIGYYGVRPSDEPLDESSSAGTGFMSELCRQWEQSAQALEHHGVRSVVLRLGLVFGPGGALRAMLLPHYFGVGGRFGDGTQVMSWIHRDDVLRIIARAMGNSGMHGVYNAVAPAPLTQREFVQVVSKVLHRPAWLHVPAAPLRIAMGEMAALLLDGQRVMSARLHQDGFVFRFPTAEHALRDLTNRPHADFPRTACRLPGGRV
;
A
#
# COMPACT_ATOMS: atom_id res chain seq x y z
N MET A 1 14.38 43.80 -23.44
CA MET A 1 14.30 43.73 -21.95
C MET A 1 15.66 43.28 -21.45
N ASN A 2 16.25 43.97 -20.48
CA ASN A 2 17.57 43.60 -19.95
C ASN A 2 17.39 42.48 -18.90
N THR A 3 17.37 41.23 -19.35
CA THR A 3 17.52 40.07 -18.46
C THR A 3 19.00 39.85 -18.19
N LEU A 4 19.37 39.66 -16.92
CA LEU A 4 20.76 39.33 -16.57
C LEU A 4 21.10 37.93 -17.10
N PRO A 5 22.38 37.63 -17.40
CA PRO A 5 22.82 36.27 -17.73
C PRO A 5 22.43 35.23 -16.65
N ALA A 6 22.32 35.68 -15.40
CA ALA A 6 21.83 34.87 -14.29
C ALA A 6 20.39 34.37 -14.49
N PHE A 7 19.55 35.12 -15.21
CA PHE A 7 18.16 34.74 -15.48
C PHE A 7 18.07 33.57 -16.47
N ASP A 8 18.94 33.50 -17.47
CA ASP A 8 18.99 32.34 -18.36
C ASP A 8 19.34 31.06 -17.60
N TRP A 9 20.28 31.13 -16.66
CA TRP A 9 20.58 30.02 -15.76
C TRP A 9 19.40 29.68 -14.84
N ALA A 10 18.71 30.68 -14.29
CA ALA A 10 17.49 30.47 -13.51
C ALA A 10 16.43 29.68 -14.31
N LEU A 11 16.22 30.03 -15.58
CA LEU A 11 15.25 29.32 -16.44
C LEU A 11 15.66 27.87 -16.71
N ILE A 12 16.95 27.60 -16.90
CA ILE A 12 17.45 26.23 -17.07
C ILE A 12 17.22 25.43 -15.78
N LEU A 13 17.60 25.97 -14.63
CA LEU A 13 17.40 25.32 -13.33
C LEU A 13 15.92 25.09 -13.03
N LEU A 14 15.03 26.00 -13.44
CA LEU A 14 13.59 25.86 -13.32
C LEU A 14 13.04 24.73 -14.20
N ILE A 15 13.53 24.58 -15.44
CA ILE A 15 13.18 23.47 -16.32
C ILE A 15 13.63 22.13 -15.72
N VAL A 16 14.86 22.07 -15.22
CA VAL A 16 15.40 20.88 -14.54
C VAL A 16 14.58 20.55 -13.28
N GLN A 17 14.20 21.57 -12.50
CA GLN A 17 13.33 21.41 -11.32
C GLN A 17 11.98 20.82 -11.71
N GLY A 18 11.36 21.35 -12.77
CA GLY A 18 10.08 20.86 -13.29
C GLY A 18 10.15 19.39 -13.74
N ALA A 19 11.22 19.01 -14.45
CA ALA A 19 11.43 17.63 -14.88
C ALA A 19 11.66 16.66 -13.70
N MET A 20 12.48 17.05 -12.72
CA MET A 20 12.71 16.22 -11.52
C MET A 20 11.44 16.09 -10.67
N GLY A 21 10.68 17.17 -10.49
CA GLY A 21 9.42 17.14 -9.74
C GLY A 21 8.34 16.31 -10.43
N ALA A 22 8.28 16.34 -11.77
CA ALA A 22 7.40 15.47 -12.54
C ALA A 22 7.79 13.99 -12.38
N PHE A 23 9.09 13.68 -12.44
CA PHE A 23 9.57 12.32 -12.18
C PHE A 23 9.22 11.85 -10.76
N ASP A 24 9.41 12.70 -9.76
CA ASP A 24 9.10 12.38 -8.38
C ASP A 24 7.60 12.05 -8.18
N THR A 25 6.74 12.91 -8.73
CA THR A 25 5.29 12.72 -8.68
C THR A 25 4.86 11.40 -9.36
N LEU A 26 5.35 11.15 -10.58
CA LEU A 26 4.96 9.96 -11.34
C LEU A 26 5.57 8.67 -10.76
N TYR A 27 6.84 8.70 -10.37
CA TYR A 27 7.55 7.50 -9.93
C TYR A 27 7.38 7.24 -8.43
N HIS A 28 7.65 8.22 -7.58
CA HIS A 28 7.55 8.01 -6.14
C HIS A 28 6.09 8.05 -5.67
N HIS A 29 5.36 9.13 -5.93
CA HIS A 29 4.02 9.29 -5.35
C HIS A 29 2.98 8.36 -5.95
N GLU A 30 2.96 8.22 -7.28
CA GLU A 30 1.99 7.37 -7.97
C GLU A 30 2.43 5.91 -8.05
N LEU A 31 3.59 5.65 -8.64
CA LEU A 31 3.99 4.28 -8.96
C LEU A 31 4.47 3.47 -7.75
N THR A 32 5.29 4.04 -6.86
CA THR A 32 5.90 3.29 -5.75
C THR A 32 5.17 3.47 -4.41
N GLN A 33 4.61 4.64 -4.12
CA GLN A 33 3.86 4.88 -2.88
C GLN A 33 2.35 4.68 -3.02
N ASP A 34 1.77 5.01 -4.18
CA ASP A 34 0.32 4.98 -4.43
C ASP A 34 -0.47 5.76 -3.37
N LEU A 35 0.00 6.99 -3.10
CA LEU A 35 -0.56 7.86 -2.06
C LEU A 35 -2.08 8.04 -2.15
N PRO A 36 -2.70 8.23 -3.34
CA PRO A 36 -4.15 8.42 -3.46
C PRO A 36 -5.00 7.27 -2.92
N HIS A 37 -4.44 6.06 -2.79
CA HIS A 37 -5.13 4.88 -2.28
C HIS A 37 -4.73 4.52 -0.83
N ARG A 38 -3.83 5.30 -0.19
CA ARG A 38 -3.47 5.12 1.21
C ARG A 38 -4.43 5.90 2.12
N PRO A 39 -5.16 5.22 3.03
CA PRO A 39 -6.12 5.90 3.93
C PRO A 39 -5.48 6.98 4.82
N ARG A 40 -4.19 6.84 5.16
CA ARG A 40 -3.46 7.78 6.02
C ARG A 40 -2.74 8.90 5.27
N ALA A 41 -2.73 8.89 3.93
CA ALA A 41 -2.02 9.88 3.12
C ALA A 41 -2.79 11.19 2.92
N ARG A 42 -3.94 11.39 3.59
CA ARG A 42 -4.78 12.59 3.42
C ARG A 42 -4.00 13.89 3.64
N LEU A 43 -3.21 13.96 4.71
CA LEU A 43 -2.45 15.17 5.05
C LEU A 43 -1.39 15.46 3.97
N GLU A 44 -0.61 14.43 3.61
CA GLU A 44 0.41 14.47 2.55
C GLU A 44 -0.22 14.93 1.22
N LEU A 45 -1.30 14.30 0.76
CA LEU A 45 -2.03 14.70 -0.46
C LEU A 45 -2.62 16.12 -0.40
N THR A 46 -3.04 16.59 0.78
CA THR A 46 -3.56 17.97 0.94
C THR A 46 -2.42 18.98 0.79
N ILE A 47 -1.27 18.70 1.38
CA ILE A 47 -0.07 19.54 1.25
C ILE A 47 0.41 19.52 -0.20
N HIS A 48 0.50 18.35 -0.83
CA HIS A 48 0.86 18.20 -2.24
C HIS A 48 -0.10 18.98 -3.14
N ALA A 49 -1.41 18.92 -2.90
CA ALA A 49 -2.40 19.67 -3.68
C ALA A 49 -2.19 21.18 -3.60
N VAL A 50 -2.02 21.73 -2.40
CA VAL A 50 -1.79 23.16 -2.18
C VAL A 50 -0.46 23.60 -2.81
N ARG A 51 0.61 22.87 -2.55
CA ARG A 51 1.95 23.15 -3.08
C ARG A 51 1.96 23.12 -4.61
N SER A 52 1.32 22.12 -5.22
CA SER A 52 1.31 21.93 -6.67
C SER A 52 0.58 23.06 -7.41
N VAL A 53 -0.51 23.59 -6.84
CA VAL A 53 -1.20 24.76 -7.39
C VAL A 53 -0.33 26.01 -7.29
N LEU A 54 0.36 26.21 -6.16
CA LEU A 54 1.31 27.33 -6.01
C LEU A 54 2.49 27.23 -6.99
N TYR A 55 3.05 26.03 -7.18
CA TYR A 55 4.04 25.80 -8.22
C TYR A 55 3.50 26.11 -9.61
N GLY A 56 2.27 25.68 -9.92
CA GLY A 56 1.62 26.00 -11.19
C GLY A 56 1.59 27.52 -11.44
N LEU A 57 1.24 28.30 -10.42
CA LEU A 57 1.27 29.76 -10.49
C LEU A 57 2.70 30.29 -10.70
N VAL A 58 3.69 29.79 -9.97
CA VAL A 58 5.10 30.21 -10.11
C VAL A 58 5.63 29.90 -11.51
N PHE A 59 5.44 28.67 -12.01
CA PHE A 59 5.85 28.26 -13.35
C PHE A 59 5.17 29.12 -14.43
N ALA A 60 3.85 29.33 -14.35
CA ALA A 60 3.13 30.15 -15.33
C ALA A 60 3.57 31.62 -15.28
N SER A 61 3.82 32.15 -14.08
CA SER A 61 4.20 33.55 -13.85
C SER A 61 5.60 33.84 -14.36
N ILE A 62 6.61 33.07 -13.92
CA ILE A 62 8.02 33.27 -14.32
C ILE A 62 8.19 33.00 -15.83
N ALA A 63 7.40 32.09 -16.41
CA ALA A 63 7.48 31.79 -17.83
C ALA A 63 6.99 32.90 -18.75
N ASN A 64 6.08 33.75 -18.29
CA ASN A 64 5.32 34.65 -19.17
C ASN A 64 5.35 36.12 -18.73
N VAL A 65 5.76 36.43 -17.50
CA VAL A 65 5.63 37.78 -16.93
C VAL A 65 6.91 38.20 -16.20
N ALA A 66 7.42 39.38 -16.55
CA ALA A 66 8.42 40.10 -15.76
C ALA A 66 7.70 40.98 -14.74
N PHE A 67 8.08 40.82 -13.48
CA PHE A 67 7.49 41.54 -12.34
C PHE A 67 8.41 42.71 -11.99
N HIS A 68 8.02 43.95 -12.31
CA HIS A 68 8.82 45.14 -12.02
C HIS A 68 8.25 45.94 -10.86
N GLY A 69 9.11 46.68 -10.15
CA GLY A 69 8.76 47.54 -9.03
C GLY A 69 8.02 46.79 -7.92
N ALA A 70 6.88 47.31 -7.47
CA ALA A 70 6.13 46.73 -6.34
C ALA A 70 5.65 45.28 -6.57
N TRP A 71 5.49 44.86 -7.84
CA TRP A 71 5.11 43.50 -8.18
C TRP A 71 6.17 42.45 -7.82
N VAL A 72 7.44 42.85 -7.66
CA VAL A 72 8.51 41.97 -7.16
C VAL A 72 8.20 41.45 -5.77
N ALA A 73 7.66 42.30 -4.89
CA ALA A 73 7.33 41.89 -3.52
C ALA A 73 6.24 40.81 -3.50
N ALA A 74 5.27 40.89 -4.43
CA ALA A 74 4.20 39.91 -4.54
C ALA A 74 4.73 38.53 -4.97
N ILE A 75 5.56 38.47 -6.02
CA ILE A 75 6.11 37.19 -6.49
C ILE A 75 7.15 36.63 -5.49
N ALA A 76 7.93 37.49 -4.83
CA ALA A 76 8.85 37.07 -3.77
C ALA A 76 8.11 36.44 -2.59
N ALA A 77 6.98 37.00 -2.17
CA ALA A 77 6.15 36.41 -1.11
C ALA A 77 5.62 35.02 -1.49
N VAL A 78 5.17 34.83 -2.73
CA VAL A 78 4.73 33.51 -3.23
C VAL A 78 5.88 32.49 -3.18
N VAL A 79 7.09 32.88 -3.62
CA VAL A 79 8.28 32.02 -3.56
C VAL A 79 8.64 31.65 -2.12
N VAL A 80 8.59 32.61 -1.18
CA VAL A 80 8.87 32.34 0.24
C VAL A 80 7.86 31.35 0.83
N VAL A 81 6.57 31.53 0.53
CA VAL A 81 5.52 30.59 0.98
C VAL A 81 5.77 29.20 0.40
N GLU A 82 6.15 29.11 -0.88
CA GLU A 82 6.47 27.84 -1.52
C GLU A 82 7.67 27.15 -0.86
N VAL A 83 8.76 27.86 -0.59
CA VAL A 83 9.93 27.32 0.12
C VAL A 83 9.53 26.77 1.50
N VAL A 84 8.72 27.51 2.26
CA VAL A 84 8.24 27.06 3.58
C VAL A 84 7.39 25.79 3.45
N LEU A 85 6.48 25.74 2.48
CA LEU A 85 5.64 24.56 2.24
C LEU A 85 6.47 23.36 1.79
N THR A 86 7.49 23.56 0.97
CA THR A 86 8.39 22.49 0.52
C THR A 86 9.20 21.94 1.69
N LEU A 87 9.77 22.81 2.54
CA LEU A 87 10.44 22.38 3.77
C LEU A 87 9.48 21.68 4.76
N TRP A 88 8.23 22.13 4.83
CA TRP A 88 7.23 21.47 5.67
C TRP A 88 6.85 20.08 5.14
N ASP A 89 6.70 19.93 3.83
CA ASP A 89 6.40 18.65 3.20
C ASP A 89 7.46 17.60 3.53
N PHE A 90 8.75 17.98 3.48
CA PHE A 90 9.86 17.16 3.93
C PHE A 90 9.68 16.62 5.36
N VAL A 91 9.24 17.48 6.29
CA VAL A 91 9.00 17.09 7.68
C VAL A 91 7.80 16.16 7.79
N VAL A 92 6.74 16.40 7.02
CA VAL A 92 5.54 15.54 7.04
C VAL A 92 5.86 14.17 6.48
N GLU A 93 6.58 14.08 5.37
CA GLU A 93 6.96 12.82 4.75
C GLU A 93 7.88 11.99 5.66
N ASP A 94 8.90 12.62 6.26
CA ASP A 94 9.81 11.93 7.19
C ASP A 94 9.11 11.51 8.50
N ARG A 95 7.96 12.08 8.83
CA ARG A 95 7.10 11.62 9.94
C ARG A 95 6.05 10.58 9.53
N SER A 96 5.63 10.57 8.27
CA SER A 96 4.55 9.69 7.78
C SER A 96 5.06 8.32 7.34
N ARG A 97 6.22 8.24 6.68
CA ARG A 97 6.83 7.00 6.18
C ARG A 97 8.37 7.07 6.12
N LYS A 98 9.02 5.92 6.28
CA LYS A 98 10.45 5.79 5.98
C LYS A 98 10.69 6.00 4.49
N LEU A 99 11.33 7.11 4.14
CA LEU A 99 11.68 7.43 2.75
C LEU A 99 12.68 6.40 2.18
N PRO A 100 12.40 5.80 1.00
CA PRO A 100 13.35 5.03 0.21
C PRO A 100 14.64 5.81 -0.05
N ALA A 101 15.77 5.11 -0.19
CA ALA A 101 17.06 5.76 -0.43
C ALA A 101 17.06 6.57 -1.74
N THR A 102 16.43 6.06 -2.81
CA THR A 102 16.31 6.75 -4.10
C THR A 102 15.54 8.06 -4.00
N GLU A 103 14.46 8.05 -3.20
CA GLU A 103 13.61 9.21 -2.97
C GLU A 103 14.36 10.29 -2.19
N ARG A 104 15.11 9.91 -1.14
CA ARG A 104 15.97 10.87 -0.41
C ARG A 104 17.05 11.50 -1.27
N VAL A 105 17.67 10.72 -2.15
CA VAL A 105 18.68 11.24 -3.08
C VAL A 105 18.03 12.24 -4.03
N LEU A 106 16.89 11.90 -4.63
CA LEU A 106 16.16 12.79 -5.53
C LEU A 106 15.76 14.09 -4.83
N HIS A 107 15.25 13.99 -3.61
CA HIS A 107 14.88 15.15 -2.80
C HIS A 107 16.09 16.05 -2.47
N THR A 108 17.24 15.45 -2.19
CA THR A 108 18.49 16.21 -1.97
C THR A 108 18.88 16.98 -3.24
N LEU A 109 18.78 16.34 -4.40
CA LEU A 109 19.06 16.99 -5.69
C LEU A 109 18.05 18.11 -5.99
N LEU A 110 16.77 17.89 -5.72
CA LEU A 110 15.70 18.89 -5.82
C LEU A 110 15.96 20.11 -4.92
N ALA A 111 16.43 19.89 -3.69
CA ALA A 111 16.75 20.97 -2.76
C ALA A 111 17.99 21.77 -3.20
N VAL A 112 19.05 21.11 -3.69
CA VAL A 112 20.25 21.77 -4.21
C VAL A 112 19.92 22.58 -5.46
N ASN A 113 19.21 22.00 -6.42
CA ASN A 113 18.80 22.69 -7.64
C ASN A 113 17.83 23.84 -7.34
N GLY A 114 16.87 23.62 -6.43
CA GLY A 114 15.95 24.64 -5.95
C GLY A 114 16.65 25.82 -5.29
N GLY A 115 17.63 25.57 -4.41
CA GLY A 115 18.43 26.62 -3.78
C GLY A 115 19.19 27.48 -4.80
N ALA A 116 19.84 26.84 -5.78
CA ALA A 116 20.52 27.55 -6.86
C ALA A 116 19.54 28.38 -7.72
N LEU A 117 18.39 27.80 -8.05
CA LEU A 117 17.30 28.47 -8.77
C LEU A 117 16.85 29.73 -8.02
N PHE A 118 16.50 29.62 -6.73
CA PHE A 118 16.03 30.75 -5.93
C PHE A 118 17.08 31.84 -5.80
N GLY A 119 18.36 31.48 -5.65
CA GLY A 119 19.46 32.45 -5.65
C GLY A 119 19.54 33.24 -6.95
N MET A 120 19.45 32.57 -8.10
CA MET A 120 19.50 33.23 -9.41
C MET A 120 18.24 34.08 -9.69
N VAL A 121 17.06 33.59 -9.31
CA VAL A 121 15.81 34.36 -9.39
C VAL A 121 15.87 35.60 -8.49
N ALA A 122 16.40 35.49 -7.27
CA ALA A 122 16.52 36.63 -6.36
C ALA A 122 17.40 37.75 -6.94
N ILE A 123 18.50 37.41 -7.63
CA ILE A 123 19.34 38.40 -8.32
C ILE A 123 18.53 39.14 -9.40
N GLN A 124 17.73 38.41 -10.20
CA GLN A 124 16.90 39.03 -11.23
C GLN A 124 15.76 39.88 -10.63
N LEU A 125 15.12 39.40 -9.56
CA LEU A 125 14.07 40.13 -8.86
C LEU A 125 14.60 41.42 -8.24
N ALA A 126 15.82 41.41 -7.68
CA ALA A 126 16.47 42.61 -7.15
C ALA A 126 16.71 43.65 -8.25
N ALA A 127 17.10 43.22 -9.45
CA ALA A 127 17.23 44.12 -10.60
C ALA A 127 15.87 44.73 -11.00
N TRP A 128 14.83 43.89 -11.13
CA TRP A 128 13.48 44.37 -11.47
C TRP A 128 12.81 45.21 -10.39
N ALA A 129 13.22 45.10 -9.12
CA ALA A 129 12.67 45.90 -8.03
C ALA A 129 12.99 47.40 -8.17
N HIS A 130 14.08 47.73 -8.88
CA HIS A 130 14.49 49.11 -9.14
C HIS A 130 13.81 49.73 -10.36
N GLU A 131 13.05 48.94 -11.12
CA GLU A 131 12.29 49.39 -12.29
C GLU A 131 10.91 49.94 -11.88
N PRO A 132 10.28 50.81 -12.69
CA PRO A 132 8.92 51.27 -12.47
C PRO A 132 7.92 50.09 -12.38
N THR A 133 6.95 50.21 -11.47
CA THR A 133 5.96 49.14 -11.22
C THR A 133 5.18 48.82 -12.49
N ALA A 134 5.39 47.62 -13.03
CA ALA A 134 4.74 47.14 -14.23
C ALA A 134 4.75 45.60 -14.28
N LEU A 135 3.80 45.03 -15.00
CA LEU A 135 3.86 43.65 -15.46
C LEU A 135 4.12 43.68 -16.96
N GLN A 136 5.20 43.06 -17.40
CA GLN A 136 5.57 43.02 -18.82
C GLN A 136 5.57 41.58 -19.31
N ALA A 137 5.02 41.33 -20.49
CA ALA A 137 5.07 40.01 -21.10
C ALA A 137 6.53 39.64 -21.41
N LEU A 138 6.93 38.42 -21.04
CA LEU A 138 8.21 37.83 -21.39
C LEU A 138 8.03 36.89 -22.59
N ASP A 139 8.83 37.10 -23.62
CA ASP A 139 8.99 36.12 -24.70
C ASP A 139 10.24 35.27 -24.44
N LEU A 140 10.02 34.05 -23.94
CA LEU A 140 11.07 33.06 -23.69
C LEU A 140 11.13 32.00 -24.80
N GLY A 141 10.39 32.18 -25.89
CA GLY A 141 10.24 31.21 -26.97
C GLY A 141 9.80 29.83 -26.46
N TRP A 142 10.50 28.79 -26.91
CA TRP A 142 10.18 27.40 -26.54
C TRP A 142 10.27 27.14 -25.02
N ARG A 143 11.12 27.88 -24.29
CA ARG A 143 11.28 27.72 -22.84
C ARG A 143 10.01 28.16 -22.10
N GLY A 144 9.40 29.27 -22.52
CA GLY A 144 8.13 29.75 -21.96
C GLY A 144 6.99 28.76 -22.23
N GLY A 145 6.94 28.18 -23.44
CA GLY A 145 6.00 27.12 -23.79
C GLY A 145 6.16 25.87 -22.91
N LEU A 146 7.40 25.40 -22.73
CA LEU A 146 7.70 24.23 -21.88
C LEU A 146 7.36 24.48 -20.40
N LEU A 147 7.73 25.64 -19.85
CA LEU A 147 7.40 25.99 -18.47
C LEU A 147 5.90 26.15 -18.26
N SER A 148 5.17 26.67 -19.26
CA SER A 148 3.70 26.72 -19.23
C SER A 148 3.08 25.31 -19.26
N LEU A 149 3.68 24.38 -20.02
CA LEU A 149 3.28 22.97 -19.98
C LEU A 149 3.50 22.35 -18.60
N PHE A 150 4.64 22.62 -17.96
CA PHE A 150 4.89 22.19 -16.57
C PHE A 150 3.88 22.80 -15.60
N ALA A 151 3.55 24.09 -15.74
CA ALA A 151 2.54 24.76 -14.94
C ALA A 151 1.17 24.06 -15.02
N VAL A 152 0.74 23.69 -16.23
CA VAL A 152 -0.50 22.93 -16.45
C VAL A 152 -0.39 21.54 -15.81
N GLY A 153 0.69 20.82 -16.07
CA GLY A 153 0.91 19.47 -15.55
C GLY A 153 0.86 19.40 -14.01
N VAL A 154 1.61 20.28 -13.34
CA VAL A 154 1.66 20.33 -11.88
C VAL A 154 0.31 20.76 -11.29
N THR A 155 -0.39 21.70 -11.92
CA THR A 155 -1.73 22.14 -11.48
C THR A 155 -2.74 20.99 -11.58
N VAL A 156 -2.74 20.26 -12.70
CA VAL A 156 -3.62 19.09 -12.89
C VAL A 156 -3.31 18.00 -11.85
N SER A 157 -2.04 17.74 -11.57
CA SER A 157 -1.62 16.82 -10.51
C SER A 157 -2.13 17.27 -9.13
N GLY A 158 -1.97 18.55 -8.80
CA GLY A 158 -2.45 19.13 -7.55
C GLY A 158 -3.97 19.04 -7.36
N ILE A 159 -4.74 19.34 -8.41
CA ILE A 159 -6.20 19.17 -8.40
C ILE A 159 -6.57 17.70 -8.16
N ARG A 160 -5.90 16.76 -8.83
CA ARG A 160 -6.12 15.33 -8.62
C ARG A 160 -5.85 14.93 -7.17
N ASP A 161 -4.75 15.37 -6.58
CA ASP A 161 -4.38 15.02 -5.21
C ASP A 161 -5.35 15.64 -4.20
N GLY A 162 -5.83 16.86 -4.46
CA GLY A 162 -6.90 17.49 -3.68
C GLY A 162 -8.23 16.72 -3.74
N ILE A 163 -8.59 16.22 -4.93
CA ILE A 163 -9.75 15.33 -5.09
C ILE A 163 -9.54 14.02 -4.32
N ALA A 164 -8.36 13.41 -4.39
CA ALA A 164 -8.03 12.18 -3.66
C ALA A 164 -8.12 12.39 -2.14
N ALA A 165 -7.54 13.47 -1.61
CA ALA A 165 -7.62 13.86 -0.21
C ALA A 165 -9.09 14.06 0.24
N CYS A 166 -9.92 14.72 -0.58
CA CYS A 166 -11.34 14.88 -0.30
C CYS A 166 -12.08 13.54 -0.28
N ARG A 167 -11.76 12.60 -1.18
CA ARG A 167 -12.38 11.26 -1.18
C ARG A 167 -12.00 10.49 0.07
N ILE A 168 -10.74 10.53 0.49
CA ILE A 168 -10.28 9.90 1.72
C ILE A 168 -11.03 10.49 2.92
N ALA A 169 -11.19 11.82 2.97
CA ALA A 169 -11.91 12.50 4.06
C ALA A 169 -13.40 12.12 4.14
N ARG A 170 -14.05 11.82 3.01
CA ARG A 170 -15.46 11.43 2.94
C ARG A 170 -15.71 9.96 3.26
N ARG A 171 -14.68 9.11 3.26
CA ARG A 171 -14.84 7.71 3.64
C ARG A 171 -15.17 7.66 5.12
N ALA A 172 -16.33 7.10 5.45
CA ALA A 172 -16.59 6.67 6.82
C ALA A 172 -15.45 5.74 7.24
N PRO A 173 -14.83 5.94 8.42
CA PRO A 173 -13.87 4.99 8.93
C PRO A 173 -14.54 3.62 8.96
N ALA A 174 -13.90 2.62 8.36
CA ALA A 174 -14.37 1.25 8.52
C ALA A 174 -14.41 0.95 10.02
N ALA A 175 -15.51 0.37 10.50
CA ALA A 175 -15.61 -0.05 11.88
C ALA A 175 -14.42 -0.97 12.21
N ASN A 176 -13.68 -0.65 13.26
CA ASN A 176 -12.56 -1.47 13.70
C ASN A 176 -13.12 -2.83 14.15
N PRO A 177 -12.79 -3.94 13.47
CA PRO A 177 -13.40 -5.24 13.78
C PRO A 177 -12.98 -5.79 15.15
N PHE A 178 -11.92 -5.24 15.75
CA PHE A 178 -11.45 -5.58 17.09
C PHE A 178 -12.12 -4.73 18.18
N ALA A 179 -12.82 -3.66 17.82
CA ALA A 179 -13.53 -2.84 18.81
C ALA A 179 -14.59 -3.68 19.54
N GLY A 180 -14.68 -3.49 20.87
CA GLY A 180 -15.59 -4.25 21.74
C GLY A 180 -15.03 -5.58 22.23
N HIS A 181 -13.87 -6.04 21.73
CA HIS A 181 -13.14 -7.13 22.37
C HIS A 181 -12.53 -6.64 23.69
N PRO A 182 -12.47 -7.47 24.73
CA PRO A 182 -11.78 -7.11 25.96
C PRO A 182 -10.29 -6.87 25.65
N PRO A 183 -9.68 -5.81 26.23
CA PRO A 183 -8.24 -5.60 26.11
C PRO A 183 -7.45 -6.85 26.51
N GLY A 184 -6.38 -7.12 25.77
CA GLY A 184 -5.57 -8.32 25.97
C GLY A 184 -4.18 -8.16 25.36
N ASN A 185 -3.28 -9.06 25.74
CA ASN A 185 -1.90 -9.10 25.25
C ASN A 185 -1.82 -9.97 24.00
N VAL A 186 -1.42 -9.37 22.88
CA VAL A 186 -1.36 -10.05 21.58
C VAL A 186 0.07 -10.09 21.09
N LEU A 187 0.59 -11.29 20.85
CA LEU A 187 1.87 -11.48 20.15
C LEU A 187 1.58 -11.62 18.65
N VAL A 188 2.18 -10.74 17.85
CA VAL A 188 2.01 -10.75 16.39
C VAL A 188 3.34 -11.03 15.71
N THR A 189 3.36 -11.92 14.72
CA THR A 189 4.46 -12.03 13.76
C THR A 189 4.01 -11.55 12.39
N GLY A 190 4.95 -11.07 11.56
CA GLY A 190 4.60 -10.51 10.25
C GLY A 190 3.78 -9.21 10.33
N GLY A 191 3.74 -8.56 11.50
CA GLY A 191 2.97 -7.34 11.74
C GLY A 191 3.41 -6.14 10.88
N THR A 192 4.65 -6.07 10.39
CA THR A 192 5.07 -5.01 9.45
C THR A 192 4.64 -5.27 8.00
N GLY A 193 3.98 -6.41 7.74
CA GLY A 193 3.54 -6.84 6.41
C GLY A 193 2.20 -6.25 5.97
N PHE A 194 1.76 -6.60 4.77
CA PHE A 194 0.57 -6.04 4.13
C PHE A 194 -0.74 -6.22 4.93
N ILE A 195 -1.00 -7.42 5.47
CA ILE A 195 -2.15 -7.66 6.37
C ILE A 195 -1.80 -7.19 7.79
N GLY A 196 -0.58 -7.53 8.23
CA GLY A 196 -0.11 -7.29 9.60
C GLY A 196 -0.18 -5.83 10.01
N GLU A 197 0.12 -4.88 9.13
CA GLU A 197 0.12 -3.46 9.48
C GLU A 197 -1.28 -2.99 9.90
N THR A 198 -2.29 -3.38 9.12
CA THR A 198 -3.68 -2.99 9.40
C THR A 198 -4.21 -3.75 10.63
N LEU A 199 -3.80 -5.01 10.80
CA LEU A 199 -4.11 -5.80 12.00
C LEU A 199 -3.57 -5.14 13.27
N VAL A 200 -2.26 -4.84 13.33
CA VAL A 200 -1.61 -4.28 14.51
C VAL A 200 -2.20 -2.92 14.88
N ASN A 201 -2.42 -2.05 13.88
CA ASN A 201 -3.08 -0.77 14.14
C ASN A 201 -4.50 -0.96 14.67
N GLY A 202 -5.30 -1.87 14.09
CA GLY A 202 -6.64 -2.17 14.57
C GLY A 202 -6.66 -2.70 16.00
N LEU A 203 -5.71 -3.57 16.37
CA LEU A 203 -5.57 -4.07 17.74
C LEU A 203 -5.22 -2.95 18.73
N LEU A 204 -4.23 -2.12 18.41
CA LEU A 204 -3.83 -0.98 19.24
C LEU A 204 -4.97 0.03 19.42
N ASP A 205 -5.67 0.35 18.34
CA ASP A 205 -6.79 1.31 18.35
C ASP A 205 -8.02 0.73 19.08
N ALA A 206 -8.09 -0.59 19.27
CA ALA A 206 -9.08 -1.27 20.12
C ALA A 206 -8.64 -1.44 21.58
N GLY A 207 -7.43 -0.98 21.95
CA GLY A 207 -6.92 -1.02 23.32
C GLY A 207 -6.12 -2.27 23.69
N HIS A 208 -5.78 -3.13 22.73
CA HIS A 208 -4.90 -4.29 22.99
C HIS A 208 -3.43 -3.87 23.13
N THR A 209 -2.69 -4.59 23.98
CA THR A 209 -1.23 -4.47 24.07
C THR A 209 -0.60 -5.40 23.05
N VAL A 210 0.17 -4.85 22.11
CA VAL A 210 0.79 -5.65 21.03
C VAL A 210 2.30 -5.79 21.26
N THR A 211 2.76 -7.03 21.32
CA THR A 211 4.18 -7.38 21.14
C THR A 211 4.39 -7.90 19.73
N LEU A 212 5.40 -7.39 19.05
CA LEU A 212 5.67 -7.67 17.65
C LEU A 212 7.02 -8.38 17.48
N LEU A 213 7.00 -9.59 16.93
CA LEU A 213 8.21 -10.26 16.46
C LEU A 213 8.58 -9.71 15.07
N ALA A 214 9.57 -8.83 15.02
CA ALA A 214 10.00 -8.13 13.82
C ALA A 214 11.52 -8.22 13.60
N ARG A 215 11.91 -8.52 12.36
CA ARG A 215 13.33 -8.56 11.94
C ARG A 215 14.00 -7.18 11.94
N ASP A 216 13.22 -6.12 11.77
CA ASP A 216 13.68 -4.72 11.76
C ASP A 216 12.85 -3.94 12.79
N PRO A 217 13.34 -3.82 14.04
CA PRO A 217 12.61 -3.15 15.11
C PRO A 217 12.49 -1.64 14.89
N LEU A 218 13.46 -1.01 14.19
CA LEU A 218 13.39 0.41 13.85
C LEU A 218 12.26 0.69 12.87
N ARG A 219 12.10 -0.16 11.84
CA ARG A 219 10.96 -0.07 10.93
C ARG A 219 9.63 -0.25 11.67
N ALA A 220 9.55 -1.20 12.60
CA ALA A 220 8.34 -1.40 13.40
C ALA A 220 8.02 -0.17 14.28
N ALA A 221 9.02 0.37 14.99
CA ALA A 221 8.86 1.57 15.81
C ALA A 221 8.33 2.75 14.98
N TYR A 222 8.88 2.94 13.77
CA TYR A 222 8.41 3.97 12.84
C TYR A 222 6.95 3.73 12.39
N GLN A 223 6.65 2.52 11.90
CA GLN A 223 5.36 2.16 11.31
C GLN A 223 4.20 2.20 12.32
N PHE A 224 4.49 2.01 13.61
CA PHE A 224 3.50 2.00 14.68
C PHE A 224 3.66 3.14 15.69
N HIS A 225 4.47 4.17 15.38
CA HIS A 225 4.69 5.34 16.23
C HIS A 225 5.13 4.99 17.66
N GLY A 226 5.99 3.99 17.81
CA GLY A 226 6.49 3.52 19.11
C GLY A 226 5.45 2.84 20.00
N ARG A 227 4.22 2.61 19.51
CA ARG A 227 3.11 2.01 20.29
C ARG A 227 3.23 0.50 20.53
N VAL A 228 4.21 -0.17 19.92
CA VAL A 228 4.41 -1.63 20.02
C VAL A 228 5.75 -1.96 20.66
N ARG A 229 5.75 -2.97 21.54
CA ARG A 229 7.00 -3.61 21.96
C ARG A 229 7.49 -4.48 20.81
N SER A 230 8.71 -4.25 20.34
CA SER A 230 9.30 -5.06 19.27
C SER A 230 10.39 -5.96 19.81
N VAL A 231 10.34 -7.25 19.46
CA VAL A 231 11.39 -8.24 19.74
C VAL A 231 11.92 -8.79 18.42
N THR A 232 13.22 -9.08 18.35
CA THR A 232 13.85 -9.55 17.10
C THR A 232 13.93 -11.07 17.00
N SER A 233 13.83 -11.77 18.13
CA SER A 233 13.80 -13.22 18.20
C SER A 233 12.87 -13.70 19.31
N VAL A 234 12.43 -14.95 19.23
CA VAL A 234 11.53 -15.55 20.23
C VAL A 234 12.25 -15.76 21.56
N GLU A 235 13.56 -15.92 21.54
CA GLU A 235 14.41 -16.08 22.74
C GLU A 235 14.43 -14.84 23.63
N GLN A 236 13.98 -13.67 23.15
CA GLN A 236 13.79 -12.48 23.96
C GLN A 236 12.49 -12.51 24.78
N LEU A 237 11.55 -13.38 24.42
CA LEU A 237 10.31 -13.59 25.17
C LEU A 237 10.61 -14.44 26.40
N GLN A 238 10.26 -13.93 27.57
CA GLN A 238 10.44 -14.67 28.82
C GLN A 238 9.30 -15.67 29.05
N PRO A 239 9.53 -16.79 29.77
CA PRO A 239 8.49 -17.77 30.08
C PRO A 239 7.31 -17.22 30.90
N HIS A 240 7.53 -16.20 31.72
CA HIS A 240 6.50 -15.56 32.53
C HIS A 240 5.66 -14.51 31.77
N GLU A 241 6.07 -14.15 30.53
CA GLU A 241 5.27 -13.26 29.69
C GLU A 241 3.94 -13.92 29.32
N ARG A 242 2.85 -13.15 29.36
CA ARG A 242 1.51 -13.66 29.12
C ARG A 242 0.95 -13.05 27.84
N PHE A 243 0.63 -13.91 26.88
CA PHE A 243 -0.11 -13.54 25.66
C PHE A 243 -1.44 -14.26 25.64
N ASP A 244 -2.54 -13.53 25.51
CA ASP A 244 -3.88 -14.11 25.38
C ASP A 244 -4.06 -14.73 23.99
N THR A 245 -3.47 -14.09 22.96
CA THR A 245 -3.55 -14.52 21.57
C THR A 245 -2.20 -14.38 20.87
N ILE A 246 -1.81 -15.42 20.13
CA ILE A 246 -0.69 -15.37 19.18
C ILE A 246 -1.25 -15.34 17.77
N ILE A 247 -0.86 -14.35 16.96
CA ILE A 247 -1.24 -14.24 15.56
C ILE A 247 0.01 -14.34 14.69
N ASN A 248 0.17 -15.47 14.02
CA ASN A 248 1.34 -15.77 13.21
C ASN A 248 1.06 -15.48 11.73
N LEU A 249 1.43 -14.29 11.25
CA LEU A 249 1.37 -13.89 9.84
C LEU A 249 2.77 -13.86 9.17
N ALA A 250 3.80 -14.41 9.83
CA ALA A 250 5.15 -14.40 9.31
C ALA A 250 5.26 -15.18 7.99
N GLY A 251 5.95 -14.57 7.04
CA GLY A 251 6.29 -15.22 5.78
C GLY A 251 7.00 -14.25 4.85
N ALA A 252 8.08 -14.72 4.21
CA ALA A 252 8.67 -14.00 3.11
C ALA A 252 7.67 -13.97 1.92
N PRO A 253 7.62 -12.86 1.13
CA PRO A 253 6.76 -12.78 -0.04
C PRO A 253 7.03 -13.95 -1.00
N VAL A 254 5.95 -14.60 -1.44
CA VAL A 254 6.04 -15.74 -2.36
C VAL A 254 6.36 -15.28 -3.78
N LEU A 255 5.80 -14.14 -4.19
CA LEU A 255 6.08 -13.45 -5.44
C LEU A 255 7.41 -12.68 -5.38
N GLY A 256 8.10 -12.58 -6.52
CA GLY A 256 9.37 -11.88 -6.66
C GLY A 256 10.37 -12.71 -7.45
N ALA A 257 11.50 -13.03 -6.83
CA ALA A 257 12.54 -13.85 -7.45
C ALA A 257 12.06 -15.28 -7.76
N ARG A 258 12.52 -15.84 -8.89
CA ARG A 258 12.28 -17.23 -9.30
C ARG A 258 12.66 -18.20 -8.17
N TRP A 259 11.88 -19.27 -8.02
CA TRP A 259 12.09 -20.28 -6.98
C TRP A 259 13.29 -21.18 -7.25
N SER A 260 14.47 -20.71 -6.85
CA SER A 260 15.64 -21.57 -6.66
C SER A 260 15.53 -22.36 -5.35
N LYS A 261 16.32 -23.43 -5.18
CA LYS A 261 16.40 -24.19 -3.92
C LYS A 261 16.68 -23.27 -2.71
N ARG A 262 17.57 -22.28 -2.87
CA ARG A 262 17.86 -21.28 -1.84
C ARG A 262 16.64 -20.42 -1.50
N ARG A 263 15.85 -20.02 -2.51
CA ARG A 263 14.62 -19.24 -2.28
C ARG A 263 13.54 -20.09 -1.62
N GLN A 264 13.39 -21.35 -2.02
CA GLN A 264 12.46 -22.30 -1.39
C GLN A 264 12.80 -22.52 0.09
N ALA A 265 14.07 -22.74 0.42
CA ALA A 265 14.53 -22.86 1.81
C ALA A 265 14.24 -21.59 2.62
N LEU A 266 14.44 -20.40 2.05
CA LEU A 266 14.08 -19.13 2.70
C LEU A 266 12.56 -19.01 2.94
N LEU A 267 11.73 -19.42 1.97
CA LEU A 267 10.27 -19.40 2.10
C LEU A 267 9.80 -20.32 3.23
N LEU A 268 10.41 -21.51 3.33
CA LEU A 268 10.15 -22.48 4.39
C LEU A 268 10.59 -21.95 5.76
N ALA A 269 11.85 -21.51 5.90
CA ALA A 269 12.39 -20.99 7.16
C ALA A 269 11.61 -19.78 7.68
N SER A 270 11.15 -18.90 6.78
CA SER A 270 10.35 -17.71 7.16
C SER A 270 8.94 -18.02 7.68
N ARG A 271 8.51 -19.29 7.64
CA ARG A 271 7.18 -19.78 8.01
C ARG A 271 7.29 -20.88 9.05
N VAL A 272 7.80 -22.04 8.66
CA VAL A 272 8.00 -23.21 9.52
C VAL A 272 8.95 -22.86 10.66
N GLY A 273 10.14 -22.34 10.37
CA GLY A 273 11.12 -22.03 11.43
C GLY A 273 10.66 -20.98 12.44
N VAL A 274 9.86 -19.99 12.01
CA VAL A 274 9.23 -19.02 12.92
C VAL A 274 8.18 -19.69 13.79
N THR A 275 7.36 -20.57 13.19
CA THR A 275 6.31 -21.32 13.89
C THR A 275 6.92 -22.27 14.92
N GLU A 276 7.93 -23.05 14.55
CA GLU A 276 8.68 -23.93 15.46
C GLU A 276 9.33 -23.16 16.61
N SER A 277 9.88 -21.97 16.34
CA SER A 277 10.47 -21.14 17.40
C SER A 277 9.42 -20.66 18.39
N LEU A 278 8.27 -20.21 17.91
CA LEU A 278 7.14 -19.86 18.76
C LEU A 278 6.60 -21.07 19.53
N MET A 279 6.56 -22.26 18.93
CA MET A 279 6.16 -23.50 19.61
C MET A 279 7.08 -23.82 20.78
N ARG A 280 8.41 -23.70 20.62
CA ARG A 280 9.37 -23.85 21.73
C ARG A 280 9.10 -22.87 22.88
N TRP A 281 8.68 -21.64 22.56
CA TRP A 281 8.25 -20.70 23.60
C TRP A 281 6.93 -21.15 24.25
N VAL A 282 5.94 -21.58 23.46
CA VAL A 282 4.67 -22.12 24.00
C VAL A 282 4.93 -23.30 24.94
N GLU A 283 5.86 -24.20 24.64
CA GLU A 283 6.23 -25.33 25.50
C GLU A 283 6.75 -24.88 26.87
N THR A 284 7.56 -23.82 26.91
CA THR A 284 8.21 -23.30 28.12
C THR A 284 7.40 -22.24 28.87
N ALA A 285 6.41 -21.62 28.23
CA ALA A 285 5.59 -20.56 28.83
C ALA A 285 4.84 -21.05 30.08
N GLU A 286 4.86 -20.25 31.15
CA GLU A 286 4.15 -20.53 32.41
C GLU A 286 2.63 -20.49 32.22
N VAL A 287 2.16 -19.57 31.37
CA VAL A 287 0.75 -19.44 30.99
C VAL A 287 0.63 -19.58 29.49
N LYS A 288 -0.04 -20.65 29.04
CA LYS A 288 -0.26 -20.91 27.61
C LYS A 288 -1.23 -19.88 27.02
N PRO A 289 -1.04 -19.46 25.76
CA PRO A 289 -2.02 -18.59 25.09
C PRO A 289 -3.36 -19.30 24.95
N ARG A 290 -4.46 -18.54 25.02
CA ARG A 290 -5.79 -19.11 24.84
C ARG A 290 -6.07 -19.43 23.37
N THR A 291 -5.46 -18.67 22.47
CA THR A 291 -5.79 -18.72 21.05
C THR A 291 -4.54 -18.51 20.20
N TRP A 292 -4.43 -19.35 19.18
CA TRP A 292 -3.42 -19.26 18.14
C TRP A 292 -4.09 -19.10 16.79
N ILE A 293 -3.75 -18.03 16.06
CA ILE A 293 -4.26 -17.77 14.71
C ILE A 293 -3.08 -17.88 13.74
N GLN A 294 -3.10 -18.90 12.90
CA GLN A 294 -2.03 -19.23 11.97
C GLN A 294 -2.42 -18.82 10.55
N ALA A 295 -1.60 -18.01 9.89
CA ALA A 295 -1.72 -17.86 8.44
C ALA A 295 -1.24 -19.14 7.73
N SER A 296 -1.97 -19.51 6.69
CA SER A 296 -1.61 -20.47 5.65
C SER A 296 -2.05 -19.88 4.30
N ALA A 297 -2.09 -20.68 3.24
CA ALA A 297 -2.59 -20.27 1.95
C ALA A 297 -3.37 -21.39 1.27
N ILE A 298 -4.28 -21.01 0.37
CA ILE A 298 -4.94 -21.97 -0.53
C ILE A 298 -3.95 -22.74 -1.41
N GLY A 299 -2.68 -22.32 -1.49
CA GLY A 299 -1.60 -23.10 -2.09
C GLY A 299 -1.50 -24.53 -1.56
N TYR A 300 -2.06 -24.82 -0.38
CA TYR A 300 -2.26 -26.17 0.17
C TYR A 300 -2.90 -27.15 -0.82
N TYR A 301 -3.89 -26.71 -1.61
CA TYR A 301 -4.58 -27.61 -2.54
C TYR A 301 -3.81 -27.87 -3.84
N GLY A 302 -2.69 -27.16 -4.05
CA GLY A 302 -1.84 -27.30 -5.23
C GLY A 302 -2.56 -26.99 -6.54
N VAL A 303 -2.08 -27.60 -7.63
CA VAL A 303 -2.74 -27.50 -8.95
C VAL A 303 -3.87 -28.53 -9.01
N ARG A 304 -5.07 -28.05 -9.34
CA ARG A 304 -6.30 -28.83 -9.46
C ARG A 304 -7.03 -28.45 -10.76
N PRO A 305 -7.91 -29.33 -11.29
CA PRO A 305 -8.89 -28.94 -12.30
C PRO A 305 -9.66 -27.69 -11.85
N SER A 306 -9.88 -26.75 -12.78
CA SER A 306 -10.46 -25.44 -12.47
C SER A 306 -11.94 -25.50 -12.08
N ASP A 307 -12.63 -26.57 -12.45
CA ASP A 307 -14.03 -26.85 -12.18
C ASP A 307 -14.28 -27.57 -10.85
N GLU A 308 -13.25 -28.20 -10.26
CA GLU A 308 -13.34 -28.92 -8.98
C GLU A 308 -13.52 -27.93 -7.81
N PRO A 309 -14.67 -27.97 -7.09
CA PRO A 309 -14.83 -27.17 -5.87
C PRO A 309 -14.02 -27.78 -4.72
N LEU A 310 -13.20 -26.96 -4.07
CA LEU A 310 -12.32 -27.37 -2.98
C LEU A 310 -12.75 -26.69 -1.68
N ASP A 311 -12.93 -27.45 -0.60
CA ASP A 311 -13.29 -26.95 0.72
C ASP A 311 -12.25 -27.34 1.78
N GLU A 312 -12.51 -27.04 3.06
CA GLU A 312 -11.60 -27.34 4.15
C GLU A 312 -11.35 -28.84 4.39
N SER A 313 -12.23 -29.72 3.87
CA SER A 313 -12.10 -31.19 3.94
C SER A 313 -11.25 -31.77 2.80
N SER A 314 -11.00 -30.99 1.76
CA SER A 314 -10.29 -31.43 0.56
C SER A 314 -8.80 -31.70 0.83
N SER A 315 -8.25 -32.69 0.14
CA SER A 315 -6.88 -33.17 0.33
C SER A 315 -5.82 -32.18 -0.20
N ALA A 316 -4.61 -32.28 0.36
CA ALA A 316 -3.46 -31.49 -0.10
C ALA A 316 -3.12 -31.78 -1.57
N GLY A 317 -2.61 -30.77 -2.26
CA GLY A 317 -2.13 -30.90 -3.63
C GLY A 317 -0.71 -31.38 -3.76
N THR A 318 -0.18 -31.28 -4.97
CA THR A 318 1.21 -31.54 -5.28
C THR A 318 1.95 -30.23 -5.57
N GLY A 319 3.29 -30.31 -5.63
CA GLY A 319 4.17 -29.17 -5.91
C GLY A 319 4.62 -28.42 -4.67
N PHE A 320 5.60 -27.53 -4.86
CA PHE A 320 6.28 -26.85 -3.77
C PHE A 320 5.34 -26.04 -2.86
N MET A 321 4.34 -25.35 -3.42
CA MET A 321 3.41 -24.54 -2.61
C MET A 321 2.52 -25.39 -1.70
N SER A 322 2.04 -26.52 -2.19
CA SER A 322 1.26 -27.46 -1.37
C SER A 322 2.10 -27.98 -0.21
N GLU A 323 3.32 -28.43 -0.54
CA GLU A 323 4.26 -28.95 0.46
C GLU A 323 4.66 -27.90 1.50
N LEU A 324 4.91 -26.66 1.06
CA LEU A 324 5.17 -25.53 1.94
C LEU A 324 3.99 -25.28 2.91
N CYS A 325 2.76 -25.28 2.42
CA CYS A 325 1.58 -25.06 3.27
C CYS A 325 1.37 -26.23 4.23
N ARG A 326 1.53 -27.48 3.76
CA ARG A 326 1.41 -28.68 4.57
C ARG A 326 2.42 -28.69 5.72
N GLN A 327 3.70 -28.43 5.45
CA GLN A 327 4.72 -28.34 6.50
C GLN A 327 4.45 -27.18 7.46
N TRP A 328 3.96 -26.04 6.94
CA TRP A 328 3.62 -24.89 7.76
C TRP A 328 2.47 -25.17 8.73
N GLU A 329 1.39 -25.79 8.25
CA GLU A 329 0.25 -26.19 9.08
C GLU A 329 0.66 -27.25 10.12
N GLN A 330 1.46 -28.24 9.72
CA GLN A 330 1.97 -29.28 10.62
C GLN A 330 2.86 -28.73 11.74
N SER A 331 3.65 -27.68 11.47
CA SER A 331 4.54 -27.09 12.48
C SER A 331 3.81 -26.46 13.68
N ALA A 332 2.51 -26.20 13.56
CA ALA A 332 1.66 -25.70 14.65
C ALA A 332 0.73 -26.79 15.25
N GLN A 333 0.77 -28.03 14.77
CA GLN A 333 -0.19 -29.06 15.12
C GLN A 333 -0.14 -29.45 16.62
N ALA A 334 1.05 -29.38 17.24
CA ALA A 334 1.24 -29.73 18.65
C ALA A 334 0.57 -28.75 19.63
N LEU A 335 0.01 -27.62 19.17
CA LEU A 335 -0.73 -26.67 20.01
C LEU A 335 -1.90 -27.31 20.77
N GLU A 336 -2.57 -28.28 20.15
CA GLU A 336 -3.71 -28.98 20.74
C GLU A 336 -3.29 -29.76 22.00
N HIS A 337 -2.09 -30.34 22.01
CA HIS A 337 -1.52 -31.02 23.19
C HIS A 337 -1.26 -30.09 24.37
N HIS A 338 -1.13 -28.78 24.10
CA HIS A 338 -0.97 -27.75 25.12
C HIS A 338 -2.30 -27.07 25.52
N GLY A 339 -3.44 -27.58 25.05
CA GLY A 339 -4.75 -27.00 25.31
C GLY A 339 -4.95 -25.63 24.64
N VAL A 340 -4.13 -25.29 23.64
CA VAL A 340 -4.22 -24.02 22.91
C VAL A 340 -5.16 -24.20 21.72
N ARG A 341 -6.24 -23.40 21.66
CA ARG A 341 -7.15 -23.39 20.52
C ARG A 341 -6.43 -22.83 19.29
N SER A 342 -6.33 -23.63 18.23
CA SER A 342 -5.70 -23.23 16.96
C SER A 342 -6.74 -22.95 15.87
N VAL A 343 -6.54 -21.86 15.13
CA VAL A 343 -7.29 -21.49 13.93
C VAL A 343 -6.30 -21.27 12.80
N VAL A 344 -6.39 -22.11 11.76
CA VAL A 344 -5.55 -22.00 10.56
C VAL A 344 -6.35 -21.32 9.45
N LEU A 345 -5.85 -20.20 8.94
CA LEU A 345 -6.49 -19.43 7.88
C LEU A 345 -5.78 -19.69 6.55
N ARG A 346 -6.36 -20.50 5.67
CA ARG A 346 -5.89 -20.67 4.28
C ARG A 346 -6.33 -19.47 3.47
N LEU A 347 -5.43 -18.48 3.36
CA LEU A 347 -5.72 -17.23 2.67
C LEU A 347 -5.75 -17.43 1.15
N GLY A 348 -6.79 -16.90 0.51
CA GLY A 348 -6.80 -16.69 -0.93
C GLY A 348 -5.89 -15.55 -1.39
N LEU A 349 -6.06 -15.12 -2.64
CA LEU A 349 -5.42 -13.91 -3.13
C LEU A 349 -6.01 -12.69 -2.43
N VAL A 350 -5.26 -12.10 -1.49
CA VAL A 350 -5.76 -10.99 -0.68
C VAL A 350 -5.72 -9.68 -1.48
N PHE A 351 -6.90 -9.15 -1.76
CA PHE A 351 -7.11 -7.86 -2.39
C PHE A 351 -7.04 -6.74 -1.36
N GLY A 352 -6.22 -5.73 -1.64
CA GLY A 352 -6.16 -4.50 -0.86
C GLY A 352 -5.29 -3.45 -1.55
N PRO A 353 -4.99 -2.31 -0.90
CA PRO A 353 -4.18 -1.23 -1.47
C PRO A 353 -2.70 -1.60 -1.68
N GLY A 354 -2.33 -2.86 -1.47
CA GLY A 354 -0.98 -3.39 -1.61
C GLY A 354 -1.03 -4.85 -2.00
N GLY A 355 0.01 -5.60 -1.62
CA GLY A 355 0.09 -7.03 -1.98
C GLY A 355 0.14 -7.26 -3.49
N ALA A 356 -0.36 -8.41 -3.93
CA ALA A 356 -0.31 -8.82 -5.33
C ALA A 356 -1.24 -8.01 -6.24
N LEU A 357 -2.39 -7.54 -5.72
CA LEU A 357 -3.38 -6.82 -6.50
C LEU A 357 -2.80 -5.55 -7.13
N ARG A 358 -1.98 -4.80 -6.38
CA ARG A 358 -1.34 -3.57 -6.89
C ARG A 358 -0.50 -3.84 -8.15
N ALA A 359 0.30 -4.90 -8.15
CA ALA A 359 1.10 -5.30 -9.30
C ALA A 359 0.22 -5.72 -10.48
N MET A 360 -0.92 -6.37 -10.22
CA MET A 360 -1.89 -6.78 -11.25
C MET A 360 -2.63 -5.58 -11.86
N LEU A 361 -2.95 -4.55 -11.08
CA LEU A 361 -3.65 -3.36 -11.56
C LEU A 361 -2.75 -2.40 -12.34
N LEU A 362 -1.44 -2.44 -12.11
CA LEU A 362 -0.51 -1.46 -12.68
C LEU A 362 -0.58 -1.37 -14.23
N PRO A 363 -0.51 -2.46 -15.01
CA PRO A 363 -0.67 -2.39 -16.47
C PRO A 363 -2.04 -1.85 -16.90
N HIS A 364 -3.08 -2.10 -16.10
CA HIS A 364 -4.44 -1.68 -16.40
C HIS A 364 -4.62 -0.17 -16.22
N TYR A 365 -3.91 0.47 -15.29
CA TYR A 365 -3.91 1.93 -15.16
C TYR A 365 -3.41 2.63 -16.43
N PHE A 366 -2.45 2.00 -17.12
CA PHE A 366 -1.87 2.48 -18.39
C PHE A 366 -2.64 2.01 -19.64
N GLY A 367 -3.75 1.29 -19.49
CA GLY A 367 -4.53 0.78 -20.63
C GLY A 367 -3.83 -0.35 -21.41
N VAL A 368 -2.80 -0.96 -20.83
CA VAL A 368 -2.10 -2.14 -21.37
C VAL A 368 -2.43 -3.39 -20.55
N GLY A 369 -3.60 -3.39 -19.92
CA GLY A 369 -4.16 -4.52 -19.18
C GLY A 369 -4.49 -5.71 -20.08
N GLY A 370 -4.57 -6.90 -19.49
CA GLY A 370 -4.68 -8.11 -20.29
C GLY A 370 -4.83 -9.42 -19.55
N ARG A 371 -5.09 -10.47 -20.32
CA ARG A 371 -5.24 -11.85 -19.84
C ARG A 371 -3.94 -12.65 -19.91
N PHE A 372 -3.75 -13.55 -18.96
CA PHE A 372 -2.66 -14.52 -18.94
C PHE A 372 -3.16 -15.89 -19.38
N GLY A 373 -2.46 -16.54 -20.31
CA GLY A 373 -2.88 -17.83 -20.84
C GLY A 373 -4.25 -17.75 -21.55
N ASP A 374 -5.10 -18.75 -21.39
CA ASP A 374 -6.47 -18.73 -21.93
C ASP A 374 -7.43 -17.85 -21.09
N GLY A 375 -7.06 -17.55 -19.85
CA GLY A 375 -7.83 -16.79 -18.88
C GLY A 375 -8.85 -17.62 -18.09
N THR A 376 -8.82 -18.96 -18.18
CA THR A 376 -9.79 -19.85 -17.52
C THR A 376 -9.41 -20.19 -16.08
N GLN A 377 -8.17 -19.90 -15.67
CA GLN A 377 -7.68 -20.16 -14.33
C GLN A 377 -8.53 -19.42 -13.29
N VAL A 378 -9.06 -20.18 -12.33
CA VAL A 378 -9.93 -19.64 -11.28
C VAL A 378 -9.10 -18.98 -10.19
N MET A 379 -9.45 -17.74 -9.87
CA MET A 379 -8.87 -16.93 -8.83
C MET A 379 -9.79 -16.96 -7.59
N SER A 380 -9.35 -17.67 -6.57
CA SER A 380 -9.95 -17.58 -5.22
C SER A 380 -9.28 -16.44 -4.46
N TRP A 381 -10.05 -15.41 -4.13
CA TRP A 381 -9.57 -14.12 -3.62
C TRP A 381 -10.32 -13.75 -2.35
N ILE A 382 -9.84 -12.77 -1.58
CA ILE A 382 -10.57 -12.19 -0.45
C ILE A 382 -10.16 -10.74 -0.23
N HIS A 383 -11.07 -9.87 0.23
CA HIS A 383 -10.72 -8.51 0.60
C HIS A 383 -9.95 -8.48 1.95
N ARG A 384 -8.90 -7.65 2.05
CA ARG A 384 -8.08 -7.52 3.29
C ARG A 384 -8.93 -7.24 4.52
N ASP A 385 -9.94 -6.37 4.42
CA ASP A 385 -10.81 -6.07 5.56
C ASP A 385 -11.64 -7.29 6.00
N ASP A 386 -12.05 -8.17 5.08
CA ASP A 386 -12.72 -9.41 5.46
C ASP A 386 -11.74 -10.39 6.12
N VAL A 387 -10.47 -10.42 5.72
CA VAL A 387 -9.42 -11.17 6.46
C VAL A 387 -9.31 -10.67 7.91
N LEU A 388 -9.29 -9.36 8.13
CA LEU A 388 -9.24 -8.78 9.48
C LEU A 388 -10.48 -9.12 10.31
N ARG A 389 -11.67 -9.11 9.69
CA ARG A 389 -12.93 -9.53 10.33
C ARG A 389 -12.92 -11.01 10.70
N ILE A 390 -12.33 -11.87 9.86
CA ILE A 390 -12.14 -13.29 10.17
C ILE A 390 -11.17 -13.46 11.36
N ILE A 391 -10.06 -12.71 11.39
CA ILE A 391 -9.11 -12.74 12.52
C ILE A 391 -9.79 -12.26 13.81
N ALA A 392 -10.52 -11.14 13.78
CA ALA A 392 -11.26 -10.65 14.93
C ALA A 392 -12.27 -11.69 15.43
N ARG A 393 -13.02 -12.31 14.51
CA ARG A 393 -13.94 -13.40 14.86
C ARG A 393 -13.21 -14.60 15.48
N ALA A 394 -12.05 -14.99 14.95
CA ALA A 394 -11.23 -16.06 15.50
C ALA A 394 -10.72 -15.74 16.92
N MET A 395 -10.46 -14.46 17.22
CA MET A 395 -10.10 -14.00 18.57
C MET A 395 -11.29 -14.09 19.54
N GLY A 396 -12.47 -13.63 19.14
CA GLY A 396 -13.65 -13.54 20.01
C GLY A 396 -14.51 -14.80 20.11
N ASN A 397 -14.49 -15.68 19.11
CA ASN A 397 -15.35 -16.88 19.05
C ASN A 397 -14.59 -18.14 19.47
N SER A 398 -14.87 -18.64 20.68
CA SER A 398 -14.29 -19.90 21.18
C SER A 398 -14.69 -21.14 20.36
N GLY A 399 -15.80 -21.08 19.62
CA GLY A 399 -16.24 -22.17 18.74
C GLY A 399 -15.43 -22.28 17.45
N MET A 400 -14.67 -21.26 17.07
CA MET A 400 -13.88 -21.26 15.83
C MET A 400 -12.55 -22.00 16.07
N HIS A 401 -12.35 -23.14 15.41
CA HIS A 401 -11.14 -23.98 15.57
C HIS A 401 -10.82 -24.81 14.32
N GLY A 402 -9.57 -25.18 14.13
CA GLY A 402 -9.09 -25.93 12.97
C GLY A 402 -8.92 -25.04 11.73
N VAL A 403 -9.06 -25.64 10.55
CA VAL A 403 -8.78 -24.97 9.27
C VAL A 403 -10.01 -24.21 8.75
N TYR A 404 -9.79 -23.01 8.23
CA TYR A 404 -10.78 -22.19 7.52
C TYR A 404 -10.20 -21.65 6.22
N ASN A 405 -10.95 -21.76 5.12
CA ASN A 405 -10.62 -21.10 3.87
C ASN A 405 -11.06 -19.64 3.94
N ALA A 406 -10.09 -18.74 4.00
CA ALA A 406 -10.33 -17.30 3.99
C ALA A 406 -10.37 -16.81 2.53
N VAL A 407 -11.48 -17.13 1.87
CA VAL A 407 -11.81 -16.77 0.49
C VAL A 407 -13.22 -16.18 0.42
N ALA A 408 -13.40 -15.17 -0.43
CA ALA A 408 -14.70 -14.59 -0.75
C ALA A 408 -15.61 -15.65 -1.42
N PRO A 409 -16.94 -15.54 -1.28
CA PRO A 409 -17.89 -16.55 -1.74
C PRO A 409 -17.94 -16.71 -3.27
N ALA A 410 -17.65 -15.65 -4.02
CA ALA A 410 -17.69 -15.65 -5.47
C ALA A 410 -16.26 -15.66 -6.05
N PRO A 411 -15.67 -16.84 -6.36
CA PRO A 411 -14.45 -16.89 -7.16
C PRO A 411 -14.75 -16.40 -8.57
N LEU A 412 -13.70 -16.02 -9.30
CA LEU A 412 -13.80 -15.64 -10.70
C LEU A 412 -12.60 -16.14 -11.48
N THR A 413 -12.77 -16.35 -12.77
CA THR A 413 -11.69 -16.65 -13.70
C THR A 413 -10.81 -15.41 -13.93
N GLN A 414 -9.57 -15.62 -14.38
CA GLN A 414 -8.68 -14.52 -14.73
C GLN A 414 -9.28 -13.62 -15.82
N ARG A 415 -10.01 -14.20 -16.78
CA ARG A 415 -10.72 -13.45 -17.81
C ARG A 415 -11.80 -12.54 -17.21
N GLU A 416 -12.62 -13.06 -16.30
CA GLU A 416 -13.62 -12.26 -15.59
C GLU A 416 -12.96 -11.18 -14.73
N PHE A 417 -11.83 -11.48 -14.09
CA PHE A 417 -11.08 -10.48 -13.33
C PHE A 417 -10.65 -9.31 -14.20
N VAL A 418 -10.08 -9.57 -15.38
CA VAL A 418 -9.69 -8.54 -16.35
C VAL A 418 -10.90 -7.71 -16.79
N GLN A 419 -12.04 -8.35 -17.07
CA GLN A 419 -13.27 -7.65 -17.43
C GLN A 419 -13.76 -6.72 -16.32
N VAL A 420 -13.78 -7.19 -15.07
CA VAL A 420 -14.17 -6.37 -13.91
C VAL A 420 -13.18 -5.22 -13.72
N VAL A 421 -11.88 -5.45 -13.82
CA VAL A 421 -10.86 -4.39 -13.71
C VAL A 421 -11.03 -3.35 -14.81
N SER A 422 -11.22 -3.76 -16.07
CA SER A 422 -11.47 -2.82 -17.18
C SER A 422 -12.74 -2.00 -16.97
N LYS A 423 -13.82 -2.62 -16.51
CA LYS A 423 -15.08 -1.94 -16.18
C LYS A 423 -14.87 -0.95 -15.04
N VAL A 424 -14.24 -1.35 -13.95
CA VAL A 424 -14.01 -0.49 -12.79
C VAL A 424 -13.07 0.65 -13.15
N LEU A 425 -11.97 0.38 -13.85
CA LEU A 425 -10.95 1.37 -14.21
C LEU A 425 -11.29 2.22 -15.44
N HIS A 426 -12.30 1.84 -16.22
CA HIS A 426 -12.66 2.50 -17.48
C HIS A 426 -11.44 2.56 -18.43
N ARG A 427 -10.71 1.44 -18.50
CA ARG A 427 -9.51 1.28 -19.30
C ARG A 427 -9.62 0.04 -20.16
N PRO A 428 -9.14 0.08 -21.42
CA PRO A 428 -9.15 -1.10 -22.27
C PRO A 428 -8.24 -2.18 -21.68
N ALA A 429 -8.61 -3.44 -21.88
CA ALA A 429 -7.74 -4.58 -21.65
C ALA A 429 -7.81 -5.49 -22.87
N TRP A 430 -6.76 -5.42 -23.68
CA TRP A 430 -6.66 -6.12 -24.97
C TRP A 430 -5.42 -7.00 -25.03
N LEU A 431 -4.46 -6.81 -24.12
CA LEU A 431 -3.22 -7.57 -24.11
C LEU A 431 -3.52 -9.04 -23.81
N HIS A 432 -2.93 -9.93 -24.60
CA HIS A 432 -2.94 -11.36 -24.34
C HIS A 432 -1.50 -11.81 -24.15
N VAL A 433 -1.18 -12.28 -22.95
CA VAL A 433 0.15 -12.81 -22.64
C VAL A 433 0.08 -14.34 -22.69
N PRO A 434 0.72 -15.00 -23.67
CA PRO A 434 0.65 -16.45 -23.80
C PRO A 434 1.28 -17.18 -22.60
N ALA A 435 0.78 -18.38 -22.30
CA ALA A 435 1.25 -19.18 -21.17
C ALA A 435 2.69 -19.68 -21.35
N ALA A 436 3.09 -20.06 -22.56
CA ALA A 436 4.40 -20.71 -22.80
C ALA A 436 5.61 -19.83 -22.43
N PRO A 437 5.70 -18.55 -22.86
CA PRO A 437 6.78 -17.65 -22.44
C PRO A 437 6.84 -17.48 -20.91
N LEU A 438 5.68 -17.41 -20.25
CA LEU A 438 5.59 -17.27 -18.79
C LEU A 438 6.10 -18.53 -18.07
N ARG A 439 5.72 -19.72 -18.52
CA ARG A 439 6.22 -20.99 -17.95
C ARG A 439 7.74 -21.11 -18.11
N ILE A 440 8.30 -20.70 -19.25
CA ILE A 440 9.75 -20.71 -19.49
C ILE A 440 10.48 -19.75 -18.53
N ALA A 441 10.02 -18.50 -18.46
CA ALA A 441 10.66 -17.47 -17.64
C ALA A 441 10.59 -17.80 -16.14
N MET A 442 9.41 -18.21 -15.66
CA MET A 442 9.11 -18.31 -14.23
C MET A 442 9.23 -19.73 -13.65
N GLY A 443 9.27 -20.78 -14.49
CA GLY A 443 9.28 -22.17 -14.02
C GLY A 443 8.02 -22.52 -13.21
N GLU A 444 8.18 -23.22 -12.09
CA GLU A 444 7.05 -23.58 -11.21
C GLU A 444 6.26 -22.37 -10.67
N MET A 445 6.91 -21.20 -10.54
CA MET A 445 6.23 -19.98 -10.08
C MET A 445 5.17 -19.48 -11.07
N ALA A 446 5.25 -19.91 -12.34
CA ALA A 446 4.23 -19.62 -13.35
C ALA A 446 2.86 -20.18 -12.94
N ALA A 447 2.82 -21.25 -12.13
CA ALA A 447 1.57 -21.83 -11.64
C ALA A 447 0.76 -20.84 -10.79
N LEU A 448 1.40 -19.86 -10.14
CA LEU A 448 0.68 -18.81 -9.40
C LEU A 448 -0.11 -17.85 -10.31
N LEU A 449 0.24 -17.78 -11.60
CA LEU A 449 -0.38 -16.89 -12.58
C LEU A 449 -1.25 -17.62 -13.60
N LEU A 450 -0.85 -18.84 -13.96
CA LEU A 450 -1.41 -19.62 -15.05
C LEU A 450 -2.31 -20.76 -14.60
N ASP A 451 -2.19 -21.17 -13.34
CA ASP A 451 -3.00 -22.23 -12.75
C ASP A 451 -3.87 -21.61 -11.65
N GLY A 452 -4.99 -22.26 -11.35
CA GLY A 452 -6.02 -21.72 -10.46
C GLY A 452 -6.72 -22.82 -9.68
N GLN A 453 -7.53 -22.41 -8.72
CA GLN A 453 -8.25 -23.34 -7.85
C GLN A 453 -9.53 -22.69 -7.37
N ARG A 454 -10.64 -23.45 -7.40
CA ARG A 454 -11.97 -23.00 -7.00
C ARG A 454 -12.21 -23.35 -5.53
N VAL A 455 -11.66 -22.54 -4.64
CA VAL A 455 -11.73 -22.77 -3.21
C VAL A 455 -12.97 -22.11 -2.62
N MET A 456 -13.72 -22.86 -1.84
CA MET A 456 -14.94 -22.47 -1.15
C MET A 456 -14.66 -22.25 0.33
N SER A 457 -15.28 -21.24 0.92
CA SER A 457 -15.21 -20.92 2.34
C SER A 457 -16.35 -21.60 3.12
N ALA A 458 -16.47 -22.92 3.00
CA ALA A 458 -17.62 -23.67 3.48
C ALA A 458 -17.83 -23.50 4.99
N ARG A 459 -16.75 -23.59 5.79
CA ARG A 459 -16.85 -23.43 7.25
C ARG A 459 -17.19 -22.00 7.68
N LEU A 460 -16.69 -20.98 6.99
CA LEU A 460 -17.09 -19.60 7.28
C LEU A 460 -18.58 -19.37 7.02
N HIS A 461 -19.12 -19.97 5.95
CA HIS A 461 -20.55 -19.91 5.65
C HIS A 461 -21.39 -20.67 6.68
N GLN A 462 -20.96 -21.88 7.08
CA GLN A 462 -21.62 -22.66 8.14
C GLN A 462 -21.66 -21.90 9.47
N ASP A 463 -20.58 -21.19 9.80
CA ASP A 463 -20.51 -20.34 10.98
C ASP A 463 -21.31 -19.03 10.81
N GLY A 464 -21.95 -18.79 9.67
CA GLY A 464 -22.75 -17.58 9.41
C GLY A 464 -21.91 -16.31 9.27
N PHE A 465 -20.67 -16.41 8.77
CA PHE A 465 -19.84 -15.24 8.48
C PHE A 465 -20.39 -14.47 7.27
N VAL A 466 -20.71 -13.18 7.48
CA VAL A 466 -21.20 -12.30 6.42
C VAL A 466 -20.04 -11.49 5.86
N PHE A 467 -19.65 -11.78 4.61
CA PHE A 467 -18.61 -11.05 3.89
C PHE A 467 -19.04 -9.61 3.59
N ARG A 468 -18.16 -8.65 3.83
CA ARG A 468 -18.39 -7.24 3.49
C ARG A 468 -18.22 -7.04 1.99
N PHE A 469 -17.32 -7.79 1.38
CA PHE A 469 -17.03 -7.74 -0.05
C PHE A 469 -17.26 -9.11 -0.71
N PRO A 470 -18.51 -9.49 -0.99
CA PRO A 470 -18.82 -10.80 -1.56
C PRO A 470 -18.40 -10.95 -3.03
N THR A 471 -18.23 -9.84 -3.77
CA THR A 471 -17.90 -9.84 -5.21
C THR A 471 -16.65 -9.02 -5.49
N ALA A 472 -15.90 -9.42 -6.54
CA ALA A 472 -14.65 -8.76 -6.90
C ALA A 472 -14.89 -7.32 -7.38
N GLU A 473 -16.04 -7.04 -8.00
CA GLU A 473 -16.40 -5.67 -8.40
C GLU A 473 -16.54 -4.74 -7.19
N HIS A 474 -17.23 -5.18 -6.12
CA HIS A 474 -17.36 -4.39 -4.90
C HIS A 474 -16.00 -4.13 -4.25
N ALA A 475 -15.17 -5.17 -4.13
CA ALA A 475 -13.81 -5.05 -3.62
C ALA A 475 -12.96 -4.08 -4.45
N LEU A 476 -12.97 -4.19 -5.78
CA LEU A 476 -12.16 -3.34 -6.65
C LEU A 476 -12.63 -1.88 -6.65
N ARG A 477 -13.93 -1.62 -6.54
CA ARG A 477 -14.47 -0.25 -6.41
C ARG A 477 -14.03 0.41 -5.10
N ASP A 478 -14.09 -0.34 -4.00
CA ASP A 478 -13.57 0.12 -2.71
C ASP A 478 -12.07 0.44 -2.80
N LEU A 479 -11.30 -0.47 -3.37
CA LEU A 479 -9.83 -0.34 -3.41
C LEU A 479 -9.32 0.71 -4.40
N THR A 480 -10.05 0.98 -5.48
CA THR A 480 -9.68 2.00 -6.50
C THR A 480 -10.32 3.37 -6.22
N ASN A 481 -11.03 3.50 -5.09
CA ASN A 481 -11.67 4.74 -4.67
C ASN A 481 -12.62 5.33 -5.73
N ARG A 482 -13.37 4.44 -6.39
CA ARG A 482 -14.40 4.79 -7.38
C ARG A 482 -15.78 4.62 -6.77
N PRO A 483 -16.73 5.53 -7.08
CA PRO A 483 -18.04 5.54 -6.43
C PRO A 483 -18.78 4.21 -6.62
N HIS A 484 -19.42 3.78 -5.52
CA HIS A 484 -20.46 2.77 -5.51
C HIS A 484 -21.81 3.44 -5.82
N ALA A 485 -22.72 2.75 -6.49
CA ALA A 485 -24.10 3.23 -6.62
C ALA A 485 -24.83 3.26 -5.26
N ASP A 486 -24.35 2.48 -4.27
CA ASP A 486 -25.08 2.16 -3.04
C ASP A 486 -24.64 2.94 -1.79
N PHE A 487 -23.74 3.93 -1.92
CA PHE A 487 -23.31 4.76 -0.78
C PHE A 487 -23.57 6.26 -1.02
N PRO A 488 -24.41 6.92 -0.21
CA PRO A 488 -24.82 8.30 -0.44
C PRO A 488 -23.66 9.29 -0.26
N ARG A 489 -23.69 10.35 -1.08
CA ARG A 489 -22.72 11.46 -1.09
C ARG A 489 -22.96 12.39 0.09
N THR A 490 -22.01 12.54 1.00
CA THR A 490 -21.92 13.73 1.88
C THR A 490 -20.95 14.75 1.26
N ALA A 491 -21.43 15.99 1.13
CA ALA A 491 -20.67 17.10 0.55
C ALA A 491 -19.49 17.50 1.46
N CYS A 492 -18.37 17.90 0.84
CA CYS A 492 -17.18 18.37 1.55
C CYS A 492 -17.48 19.70 2.25
N ARG A 493 -17.38 19.75 3.58
CA ARG A 493 -17.11 21.00 4.30
C ARG A 493 -15.62 21.04 4.58
N LEU A 494 -14.95 22.08 4.10
CA LEU A 494 -13.58 22.41 4.53
C LEU A 494 -13.60 22.58 6.07
N PRO A 495 -12.58 22.10 6.79
CA PRO A 495 -12.51 22.28 8.22
C PRO A 495 -12.39 23.78 8.53
N GLY A 496 -13.44 24.36 9.10
CA GLY A 496 -13.37 25.67 9.72
C GLY A 496 -12.43 25.57 10.91
N GLY A 497 -11.30 26.28 10.83
CA GLY A 497 -10.38 26.43 11.94
C GLY A 497 -11.12 27.04 13.14
N ARG A 498 -10.92 26.44 14.31
CA ARG A 498 -11.05 27.16 15.57
C ARG A 498 -9.64 27.33 16.12
N VAL A 499 -9.28 28.60 16.26
CA VAL A 499 -8.18 29.11 17.09
C VAL A 499 -8.40 28.66 18.53
#